data_AF-A0A1Y6EV89-F1
#
_entry.id   AF-A0A1Y6EV89-F1
#
_cell.length_a   1.000
_cell.length_b   1.000
_cell.length_c   1.000
_cell.angle_alpha   90.00
_cell.angle_beta   90.00
_cell.angle_gamma   90.00
#
_symmetry.space_group_name_H-M   'P 1'
#
loop_
_entity.id
_entity.type
_entity.pdbx_description
1 polymer ?
#
loop_
_entity_poly.entity_id
_entity_poly.type
_entity_poly.pdbx_seq_one_letter_code
_entity_poly.pdbx_strand_id
1 'polypeptide(L)'
;MNVANLQLEGLYLAVAAINDLLVRKGVVSREDVDLALRRAEQTALGDYRTEELSPAERDAVALAARILAAANNGVGDGFVPPFSELARQVGRTKDSFPDQA
;
A
#
# COMPACT_ATOMS: atom_id res chain seq x y z
N MET A 1 7.17 17.93 -2.81
CA MET A 1 6.44 16.93 -3.63
C MET A 1 6.68 17.25 -5.09
N ASN A 2 7.01 16.27 -5.94
CA ASN A 2 7.11 16.47 -7.39
C ASN A 2 5.84 15.92 -8.09
N VAL A 3 5.67 16.23 -9.37
CA VAL A 3 4.48 15.80 -10.14
C VAL A 3 4.38 14.28 -10.23
N ALA A 4 5.52 13.57 -10.33
CA ALA A 4 5.53 12.11 -10.37
C ALA A 4 4.95 11.49 -9.08
N ASN A 5 5.28 12.04 -7.91
CA ASN A 5 4.71 11.58 -6.64
C ASN A 5 3.20 11.79 -6.61
N LEU A 6 2.70 12.96 -7.05
CA LEU A 6 1.26 13.23 -7.12
C LEU A 6 0.53 12.28 -8.09
N GLN A 7 1.17 11.93 -9.21
CA GLN A 7 0.63 10.95 -10.16
C GLN A 7 0.53 9.55 -9.54
N LEU A 8 1.54 9.14 -8.77
CA LEU A 8 1.51 7.88 -8.03
C LEU A 8 0.42 7.88 -6.94
N GLU A 9 0.25 8.99 -6.21
CA GLU A 9 -0.84 9.15 -5.23
C GLU A 9 -2.21 8.94 -5.88
N GLY A 10 -2.46 9.61 -7.02
CA GLY A 10 -3.69 9.43 -7.79
C GLY A 10 -3.87 7.99 -8.30
N LEU A 11 -2.79 7.36 -8.77
CA LEU A 11 -2.83 5.97 -9.22
C LEU A 11 -3.19 5.01 -8.08
N TYR A 12 -2.64 5.18 -6.88
CA TYR A 12 -2.97 4.34 -5.73
C TYR A 12 -4.44 4.46 -5.34
N LEU A 13 -5.00 5.68 -5.35
CA LEU A 13 -6.42 5.88 -5.07
C LEU A 13 -7.32 5.26 -6.14
N ALA A 14 -6.95 5.35 -7.42
CA ALA A 14 -7.69 4.72 -8.50
C ALA A 14 -7.72 3.19 -8.38
N VAL A 15 -6.56 2.58 -8.09
CA VAL A 15 -6.47 1.12 -7.88
C VAL A 15 -7.25 0.69 -6.64
N ALA A 16 -7.18 1.43 -5.54
CA ALA A 16 -7.98 1.15 -4.34
C ALA A 16 -9.48 1.19 -4.63
N ALA A 17 -9.96 2.16 -5.41
CA ALA A 17 -11.36 2.25 -5.80
C ALA A 17 -11.81 1.08 -6.69
N ILE A 18 -10.94 0.62 -7.61
CA ILE A 18 -11.21 -0.55 -8.44
C ILE A 18 -11.28 -1.82 -7.58
N ASN A 19 -10.32 -2.03 -6.68
CA ASN A 19 -10.31 -3.18 -5.78
C ASN A 19 -11.59 -3.23 -4.94
N ASP A 20 -11.97 -2.10 -4.36
CA ASP A 20 -13.19 -2.04 -3.56
C ASP A 20 -14.46 -2.26 -4.38
N LEU A 21 -14.54 -1.74 -5.62
CA LEU A 21 -15.61 -2.06 -6.55
C LEU A 21 -15.72 -3.57 -6.79
N LEU A 22 -14.59 -4.24 -7.06
CA LEU A 22 -14.56 -5.69 -7.31
C LEU A 22 -15.01 -6.49 -6.08
N VAL A 23 -14.58 -6.08 -4.88
CA VAL A 23 -15.02 -6.68 -3.60
C VAL A 23 -16.53 -6.51 -3.41
N ARG A 24 -17.07 -5.30 -3.60
CA ARG A 24 -18.52 -5.05 -3.46
C ARG A 24 -19.36 -5.80 -4.50
N LYS A 25 -18.79 -6.07 -5.67
CA LYS A 25 -19.43 -6.90 -6.71
C LYS A 25 -19.31 -8.39 -6.45
N GLY A 26 -18.60 -8.81 -5.39
CA GLY A 26 -18.37 -10.20 -5.05
C GLY A 26 -17.46 -10.94 -6.03
N VAL A 27 -16.67 -10.21 -6.83
CA VAL A 27 -15.75 -10.79 -7.82
C VAL A 27 -14.51 -11.36 -7.13
N VAL A 28 -14.05 -10.71 -6.06
CA VAL A 28 -12.94 -11.14 -5.21
C VAL A 28 -13.30 -10.92 -3.76
N SER A 29 -12.76 -11.72 -2.85
CA SER A 29 -12.92 -11.47 -1.40
C SER A 29 -11.96 -10.37 -0.94
N ARG A 30 -12.30 -9.71 0.18
CA ARG A 30 -11.42 -8.69 0.77
C ARG A 30 -10.11 -9.31 1.27
N GLU A 31 -10.19 -10.56 1.75
CA GLU A 31 -9.08 -11.39 2.20
C GLU A 31 -8.13 -11.75 1.04
N ASP A 32 -8.66 -12.09 -0.13
CA ASP A 32 -7.84 -12.39 -1.32
C ASP A 32 -7.07 -11.15 -1.79
N VAL A 33 -7.70 -9.99 -1.74
CA VAL A 33 -7.04 -8.71 -2.05
C VAL A 33 -5.93 -8.41 -1.04
N ASP A 34 -6.18 -8.57 0.27
CA ASP A 34 -5.16 -8.37 1.30
C ASP A 34 -3.97 -9.31 1.11
N LEU A 35 -4.24 -10.60 0.83
CA LEU A 35 -3.20 -11.60 0.56
C LEU A 35 -2.39 -11.27 -0.69
N ALA A 36 -3.05 -10.84 -1.77
CA ALA A 36 -2.38 -10.44 -3.00
C ALA A 36 -1.45 -9.23 -2.78
N LEU A 37 -1.88 -8.25 -1.99
CA LEU A 37 -1.09 -7.06 -1.67
C LEU A 37 0.11 -7.39 -0.77
N ARG A 38 -0.06 -8.26 0.24
CA ARG A 38 1.07 -8.74 1.06
C ARG A 38 2.10 -9.50 0.22
N ARG A 39 1.65 -10.32 -0.73
CA ARG A 39 2.55 -11.03 -1.66
C ARG A 39 3.28 -10.06 -2.59
N ALA A 40 2.61 -9.00 -3.04
CA ALA A 40 3.25 -7.96 -3.84
C ALA A 40 4.34 -7.23 -3.03
N GLU A 41 4.08 -6.88 -1.78
CA GLU A 41 5.10 -6.32 -0.87
C GLU A 41 6.29 -7.27 -0.70
N GLN A 42 6.04 -8.54 -0.38
CA GLN A 42 7.10 -9.55 -0.21
C GLN A 42 7.94 -9.72 -1.48
N THR A 43 7.29 -9.72 -2.64
CA THR A 43 7.97 -9.82 -3.94
C THR A 43 8.85 -8.60 -4.19
N ALA A 44 8.34 -7.41 -3.88
CA ALA A 44 9.06 -6.16 -4.07
C ALA A 44 10.28 -6.06 -3.12
N LEU A 45 10.14 -6.54 -1.88
CA LEU A 45 11.23 -6.57 -0.90
C LEU A 45 12.23 -7.71 -1.10
N GLY A 46 11.79 -8.83 -1.69
CA GLY A 46 12.60 -10.02 -1.94
C GLY A 46 13.40 -9.97 -3.25
N ASP A 47 13.24 -8.94 -4.08
CA ASP A 47 14.06 -8.74 -5.29
C ASP A 47 15.51 -8.45 -4.87
N TYR A 48 16.47 -9.15 -5.48
CA TYR A 48 17.91 -9.00 -5.22
C TYR A 48 18.40 -7.56 -5.43
N ARG A 49 17.75 -6.80 -6.32
CA ARG A 49 18.07 -5.37 -6.54
C ARG A 49 17.79 -4.52 -5.30
N THR A 50 16.89 -4.98 -4.43
CA THR A 50 16.55 -4.33 -3.18
C THR A 50 17.74 -4.36 -2.21
N GLU A 51 18.68 -5.30 -2.33
CA GLU A 51 19.89 -5.34 -1.49
C GLU A 51 20.82 -4.14 -1.73
N GLU A 52 20.82 -3.57 -2.94
CA GLU A 52 21.60 -2.40 -3.33
C GLU A 52 20.91 -1.07 -2.99
N LEU A 53 19.61 -1.12 -2.68
CA LEU A 53 18.82 0.05 -2.31
C LEU A 53 19.06 0.48 -0.86
N SER A 54 19.10 1.79 -0.64
CA SER A 54 19.05 2.37 0.71
C SER A 54 17.73 2.01 1.40
N PRO A 55 17.66 2.03 2.75
CA PRO A 55 16.44 1.72 3.47
C PRO A 55 15.21 2.52 2.99
N ALA A 56 15.39 3.81 2.67
CA ALA A 56 14.32 4.67 2.17
C ALA A 56 13.81 4.25 0.79
N GLU A 57 14.71 3.80 -0.09
CA GLU A 57 14.34 3.30 -1.42
C GLU A 57 13.64 1.95 -1.34
N ARG A 58 14.08 1.04 -0.46
CA ARG A 58 13.38 -0.23 -0.18
C ARG A 58 11.95 0.02 0.30
N ASP A 59 11.78 0.99 1.19
CA ASP A 59 10.44 1.37 1.66
C ASP A 59 9.58 2.00 0.57
N ALA A 60 10.17 2.80 -0.31
CA ALA A 60 9.44 3.40 -1.45
C ALA A 60 8.92 2.31 -2.40
N VAL A 61 9.69 1.25 -2.62
CA VAL A 61 9.31 0.09 -3.44
C VAL A 61 8.13 -0.67 -2.82
N ALA A 62 8.09 -0.84 -1.50
CA ALA A 62 6.98 -1.48 -0.79
C ALA A 62 5.73 -0.58 -0.59
N LEU A 63 5.87 0.73 -0.78
CA LEU A 63 4.86 1.72 -0.38
C LEU A 63 3.51 1.50 -1.07
N ALA A 64 3.49 1.17 -2.35
CA ALA A 64 2.26 0.97 -3.12
C ALA A 64 1.39 -0.15 -2.49
N ALA A 65 2.00 -1.30 -2.21
CA ALA A 65 1.30 -2.43 -1.59
C ALA A 65 0.76 -2.08 -0.21
N ARG A 66 1.55 -1.38 0.62
CA ARG A 66 1.16 -0.95 1.96
C ARG A 66 -0.01 0.04 1.95
N ILE A 67 0.01 1.03 1.06
CA ILE A 67 -1.08 2.01 0.92
C ILE A 67 -2.37 1.32 0.49
N LEU A 68 -2.29 0.43 -0.50
CA LEU A 68 -3.45 -0.31 -0.99
C LEU A 68 -4.00 -1.27 0.07
N ALA A 69 -3.14 -1.88 0.89
CA ALA A 69 -3.57 -2.74 2.00
C ALA A 69 -4.27 -1.93 3.10
N ALA A 70 -3.73 -0.77 3.45
CA ALA A 70 -4.38 0.16 4.37
C ALA A 70 -5.77 0.58 3.86
N ALA A 71 -5.89 0.89 2.56
CA ALA A 71 -7.18 1.18 1.93
C ALA A 71 -8.11 -0.04 2.01
N ASN A 72 -7.65 -1.22 1.61
CA ASN A 72 -8.44 -2.46 1.63
C ASN A 72 -8.98 -2.79 3.03
N ASN A 73 -8.24 -2.47 4.09
CA ASN A 73 -8.65 -2.76 5.47
C ASN A 73 -9.49 -1.62 6.10
N GLY A 74 -9.45 -0.41 5.53
CA GLY A 74 -10.19 0.76 6.02
C GLY A 74 -11.58 0.96 5.41
N VAL A 75 -11.91 0.29 4.29
CA VAL A 75 -13.23 0.44 3.64
C VAL A 75 -14.31 -0.37 4.36
N GLY A 76 -14.76 0.12 5.52
CA GLY A 76 -15.95 -0.37 6.20
C GLY A 76 -17.26 0.21 5.63
N ASP A 77 -17.23 1.49 5.22
CA ASP A 77 -18.44 2.26 4.84
C ASP A 77 -18.52 2.60 3.35
N GLY A 78 -17.68 1.96 2.52
CA GLY A 78 -17.74 2.15 1.08
C GLY A 78 -17.14 3.47 0.58
N PHE A 79 -16.09 3.96 1.23
CA PHE A 79 -15.25 5.03 0.71
C PHE A 79 -13.77 4.70 0.91
N VAL A 80 -12.95 4.98 -0.11
CA VAL A 80 -11.49 4.88 -0.01
C VAL A 80 -10.98 6.16 0.67
N PRO A 81 -10.29 6.07 1.82
CA PRO A 81 -9.78 7.25 2.52
C PRO A 81 -8.82 8.09 1.64
N PRO A 82 -8.69 9.40 1.90
CA PRO A 82 -7.72 10.24 1.21
C PRO A 82 -6.29 9.70 1.35
N PHE A 83 -5.45 9.93 0.34
CA PHE A 83 -4.06 9.44 0.34
C PHE A 83 -3.28 9.87 1.58
N SER A 84 -3.45 11.13 2.04
CA SER A 84 -2.76 11.65 3.22
C SER A 84 -3.09 10.87 4.50
N GLU A 85 -4.30 10.33 4.62
CA GLU A 85 -4.71 9.50 5.74
C GLU A 85 -4.10 8.11 5.65
N LEU A 86 -4.15 7.49 4.47
CA LEU A 86 -3.52 6.19 4.20
C LEU A 86 -2.01 6.24 4.45
N ALA A 87 -1.34 7.28 3.95
CA ALA A 87 0.09 7.50 4.16
C ALA A 87 0.43 7.67 5.64
N ARG A 88 -0.40 8.38 6.41
CA ARG A 88 -0.22 8.51 7.86
C ARG A 88 -0.38 7.15 8.57
N GLN A 89 -1.35 6.33 8.15
CA GLN A 89 -1.56 5.01 8.72
C GLN A 89 -0.36 4.09 8.46
N VAL A 90 0.13 4.05 7.22
CA VAL A 90 1.33 3.29 6.85
C VAL A 90 2.56 3.78 7.62
N GLY A 91 2.73 5.11 7.76
CA GLY A 91 3.83 5.69 8.54
C GLY A 91 3.85 5.21 9.99
N ARG A 92 2.69 5.16 10.66
CA ARG A 92 2.58 4.70 12.06
C ARG A 92 2.92 3.22 12.25
N THR A 93 2.65 2.38 11.26
CA THR A 93 3.02 0.95 11.33
C THR A 93 4.51 0.71 11.24
N LYS A 94 5.28 1.67 10.72
CA LYS A 94 6.74 1.59 10.58
C LYS A 94 7.47 1.84 11.90
N ASP A 95 6.93 2.70 12.76
CA ASP A 95 7.49 3.04 14.08
C ASP A 95 7.37 1.89 15.11
N SER A 96 6.71 0.78 14.75
CA SER A 96 6.54 -0.39 15.64
C SER A 96 7.65 -1.45 15.52
N PHE A 97 8.70 -1.20 14.73
CA PHE A 97 9.92 -2.00 14.75
C PHE A 97 11.03 -1.22 15.49
N PRO A 98 11.27 -1.51 16.78
CA PRO A 98 12.37 -0.92 17.51
C PRO A 98 13.67 -1.64 17.14
N ASP A 99 14.21 -1.35 15.97
CA ASP A 99 15.59 -1.70 15.60
C ASP A 99 16.29 -0.46 15.03
N GLN A 100 16.46 0.53 15.91
CA GLN A 100 17.51 1.54 15.80
C GLN A 100 18.10 1.73 17.21
N ALA A 101 18.93 0.77 17.62
CA ALA A 101 19.88 0.88 18.74
C ALA A 101 21.22 0.29 18.29
#